data_AF-A0A5C5FWW2-F1
#
_entry.id   AF-A0A5C5FWW2-F1
#
_cell.length_a   1.000
_cell.length_b   1.000
_cell.length_c   1.000
_cell.angle_alpha   90.00
_cell.angle_beta   90.00
_cell.angle_gamma   90.00
#
_symmetry.space_group_name_H-M   'P 1'
#
loop_
_entity.id
_entity.type
_entity.pdbx_description
1 polymer ?
#
loop_
_entity_poly.entity_id
_entity_poly.type
_entity_poly.pdbx_seq_one_letter_code
_entity_poly.pdbx_strand_id
1 'polypeptide(L)'
;MSAPSEPSTSPSVAPGCSIPDELWIQVLDELDYNGLHKAAQLCKRLKRLTQDQRFDEALFRKAPSKPLREPGTKIGIHPLLQATNCIFTGGDAFAHSHDAGEHSAFEYAAVDEYATRPTCKLLMLNVRTALQVVVRDKDGVTVRKALEHLGNHWAAKPPDFVLDQMAGALQGIPRDEQTWRTTLGERDRWTGWDRAVVTYAGVTMYALQTLTSSAPGRGGRSPAFTGDYKRVGGVGGGGG
;
A
#
# COMPACT_ATOMS: atom_id res chain seq x y z
N MET A 1 -1.99 -42.31 -59.90
CA MET A 1 -1.28 -41.04 -59.71
C MET A 1 -1.52 -40.61 -58.27
N SER A 2 -0.57 -40.88 -57.37
CA SER A 2 -0.66 -40.46 -55.96
C SER A 2 0.58 -39.62 -55.68
N ALA A 3 0.35 -38.34 -55.35
CA ALA A 3 1.40 -37.39 -55.01
C ALA A 3 2.00 -37.73 -53.63
N PRO A 4 3.32 -37.59 -53.44
CA PRO A 4 3.93 -37.72 -52.13
C PRO A 4 3.68 -36.45 -51.31
N SER A 5 3.16 -36.63 -50.09
CA SER A 5 2.97 -35.57 -49.10
C SER A 5 4.32 -35.19 -48.51
N GLU A 6 4.74 -33.94 -48.72
CA GLU A 6 5.91 -33.37 -48.06
C GLU A 6 5.65 -33.17 -46.56
N PRO A 7 6.59 -33.54 -45.68
CA PRO A 7 6.49 -33.19 -44.27
C PRO A 7 6.75 -31.68 -44.09
N SER A 8 5.69 -30.97 -43.70
CA SER A 8 5.75 -29.58 -43.25
C SER A 8 6.71 -29.47 -42.06
N THR A 9 7.92 -29.00 -42.35
CA THR A 9 8.94 -28.75 -41.34
C THR A 9 8.57 -27.42 -40.67
N SER A 10 7.99 -27.50 -39.47
CA SER A 10 7.80 -26.33 -38.63
C SER A 10 9.16 -25.68 -38.37
N PRO A 11 9.30 -24.34 -38.49
CA PRO A 11 10.57 -23.69 -38.19
C PRO A 11 10.87 -23.86 -36.70
N SER A 12 11.80 -24.75 -36.42
CA SER A 12 12.46 -24.88 -35.12
C SER A 12 13.12 -23.54 -34.81
N VAL A 13 12.53 -22.77 -33.90
CA VAL A 13 13.12 -21.55 -33.36
C VAL A 13 14.52 -21.88 -32.87
N ALA A 14 15.54 -21.23 -33.45
CA ALA A 14 16.93 -21.48 -33.11
C ALA A 14 17.16 -21.30 -31.60
N PRO A 15 17.72 -22.29 -30.89
CA PRO A 15 18.07 -22.17 -29.48
C PRO A 15 19.33 -21.31 -29.39
N GLY A 16 19.16 -20.00 -29.29
CA GLY A 16 20.32 -19.10 -29.20
C GLY A 16 20.02 -17.61 -29.08
N CYS A 17 18.79 -17.15 -29.28
CA CYS A 17 18.47 -15.72 -29.27
C CYS A 17 17.77 -15.29 -27.98
N SER A 18 18.36 -15.61 -26.81
CA SER A 18 17.87 -15.02 -25.56
C SER A 18 18.54 -13.66 -25.36
N ILE A 19 17.74 -12.60 -25.28
CA ILE A 19 18.18 -11.25 -24.88
C ILE A 19 19.08 -11.36 -23.62
N PRO A 20 20.28 -10.74 -23.58
CA PRO A 20 21.16 -10.73 -22.40
C PRO A 20 20.51 -10.13 -21.15
N ASP A 21 20.99 -10.49 -19.96
CA ASP A 21 20.45 -9.99 -18.68
C ASP A 21 20.54 -8.46 -18.58
N GLU A 22 21.57 -7.84 -19.16
CA GLU A 22 21.77 -6.39 -19.18
C GLU A 22 20.66 -5.65 -19.95
N LEU A 23 20.24 -6.21 -21.09
CA LEU A 23 19.14 -5.65 -21.88
C LEU A 23 17.79 -5.88 -21.19
N TRP A 24 17.61 -7.01 -20.51
CA TRP A 24 16.42 -7.22 -19.68
C TRP A 24 16.35 -6.23 -18.52
N ILE A 25 17.47 -5.93 -17.87
CA ILE A 25 17.52 -4.93 -16.79
C ILE A 25 17.11 -3.56 -17.32
N GLN A 26 17.55 -3.16 -18.52
CA GLN A 26 17.11 -1.91 -19.15
C GLN A 26 15.60 -1.89 -19.41
N VAL A 27 15.03 -3.01 -19.90
CA VAL A 27 13.57 -3.12 -20.09
C VAL A 27 12.81 -3.06 -18.76
N LEU A 28 13.33 -3.70 -17.72
CA LEU A 28 12.73 -3.68 -16.39
C LEU A 28 12.81 -2.29 -15.72
N ASP A 29 13.83 -1.49 -16.04
CA ASP A 29 14.01 -0.12 -15.50
C ASP A 29 12.89 0.84 -15.94
N GLU A 30 12.25 0.55 -17.07
CA GLU A 30 11.09 1.29 -17.58
C GLU A 30 9.78 0.92 -16.87
N LEU A 31 9.78 -0.10 -16.00
CA LEU A 31 8.58 -0.57 -15.31
C LEU A 31 8.39 0.13 -13.98
N ASP A 32 7.12 0.43 -13.66
CA ASP A 32 6.72 0.89 -12.33
C ASP A 32 6.69 -0.29 -11.33
N TYR A 33 6.33 0.02 -10.08
CA TYR A 33 6.20 -0.97 -9.01
C TYR A 33 5.37 -2.19 -9.43
N ASN A 34 4.19 -1.96 -10.02
CA ASN A 34 3.29 -3.03 -10.43
C ASN A 34 3.86 -3.83 -11.61
N GLY A 35 4.47 -3.14 -12.58
CA GLY A 35 5.14 -3.76 -13.71
C GLY A 35 6.28 -4.68 -13.27
N LEU A 36 7.10 -4.24 -12.31
CA LEU A 36 8.19 -5.05 -11.75
C LEU A 36 7.68 -6.30 -11.02
N HIS A 37 6.61 -6.19 -10.22
CA HIS A 37 6.00 -7.35 -9.58
C HIS A 37 5.38 -8.32 -10.60
N LYS A 38 4.66 -7.80 -11.60
CA LYS A 38 4.12 -8.63 -12.69
C LYS A 38 5.22 -9.34 -13.46
N ALA A 39 6.31 -8.65 -13.80
CA ALA A 39 7.47 -9.27 -14.46
C ALA A 39 8.07 -10.39 -13.62
N ALA A 40 8.19 -10.20 -12.30
CA ALA A 40 8.69 -11.22 -11.37
C ALA A 40 7.80 -12.47 -11.30
N GLN A 41 6.51 -12.36 -11.62
CA GLN A 41 5.58 -13.49 -11.65
C GLN A 41 5.64 -14.31 -12.95
N LEU A 42 6.13 -13.72 -14.05
CA LEU A 42 6.14 -14.39 -15.35
C LEU A 42 7.12 -15.56 -15.43
N CYS A 43 8.35 -15.41 -14.93
CA CYS A 43 9.34 -16.49 -14.92
C CYS A 43 10.44 -16.31 -13.87
N LYS A 44 11.13 -17.41 -13.53
CA LYS A 44 12.22 -17.42 -12.54
C LYS A 44 13.37 -16.47 -12.89
N ARG A 45 13.64 -16.28 -14.19
CA ARG A 45 14.72 -15.39 -14.66
C ARG A 45 14.38 -13.94 -14.34
N LEU A 46 13.20 -13.46 -14.73
CA LEU A 46 12.76 -12.09 -14.44
C LEU A 46 12.64 -11.86 -12.93
N LYS A 47 12.12 -12.84 -12.18
CA LYS A 47 12.11 -12.78 -10.72
C LYS A 47 13.50 -12.56 -10.11
N ARG A 48 14.52 -13.22 -10.64
CA ARG A 48 15.91 -13.02 -10.19
C ARG A 48 16.41 -11.63 -10.56
N LEU A 49 16.10 -11.15 -11.76
CA LEU A 49 16.54 -9.83 -12.21
C LEU A 49 15.91 -8.69 -11.40
N THR A 50 14.64 -8.79 -11.01
CA THR A 50 13.97 -7.78 -10.17
C THR A 50 14.49 -7.73 -8.72
N GLN A 51 15.36 -8.66 -8.32
CA GLN A 51 16.08 -8.62 -7.04
C GLN A 51 17.34 -7.75 -7.09
N ASP A 52 17.72 -7.22 -8.26
CA ASP A 52 18.83 -6.28 -8.38
C ASP A 52 18.56 -5.00 -7.56
N GLN A 53 19.61 -4.48 -6.90
CA GLN A 53 19.53 -3.30 -6.04
C GLN A 53 19.08 -2.04 -6.78
N ARG A 54 19.26 -1.98 -8.11
CA ARG A 54 18.76 -0.88 -8.94
C ARG A 54 17.25 -0.69 -8.79
N PHE A 55 16.51 -1.77 -8.57
CA PHE A 55 15.06 -1.74 -8.39
C PHE A 55 14.64 -1.49 -6.94
N ASP A 56 15.56 -1.46 -5.97
CA ASP A 56 15.20 -1.31 -4.55
C ASP A 56 14.47 -0.01 -4.26
N GLU A 57 14.77 1.05 -5.01
CA GLU A 57 14.05 2.30 -4.87
C GLU A 57 12.63 2.19 -5.44
N ALA A 58 12.47 1.64 -6.65
CA ALA A 58 11.17 1.41 -7.28
C ALA A 58 10.27 0.44 -6.50
N LEU A 59 10.87 -0.55 -5.85
CA LEU A 59 10.22 -1.58 -5.04
C LEU A 59 10.16 -1.24 -3.55
N PHE A 60 10.49 0.00 -3.15
CA PHE A 60 10.41 0.44 -1.76
C PHE A 60 11.20 -0.44 -0.77
N ARG A 61 12.32 -1.03 -1.21
CA ARG A 61 13.26 -1.84 -0.42
C ARG A 61 14.48 -1.05 0.05
N LYS A 62 14.72 0.13 -0.54
CA LYS A 62 15.90 0.96 -0.24
C LYS A 62 15.79 1.60 1.13
N ALA A 63 16.72 1.24 2.02
CA ALA A 63 16.81 1.78 3.37
C ALA A 63 17.05 3.31 3.39
N PRO A 64 16.66 4.01 4.47
CA PRO A 64 16.86 5.45 4.59
C PRO A 64 18.35 5.79 4.72
N SER A 65 18.90 6.48 3.72
CA SER A 65 20.34 6.79 3.65
C SER A 65 20.71 8.20 4.12
N LYS A 66 19.82 9.19 3.94
CA LYS A 66 20.02 10.58 4.36
C LYS A 66 18.71 11.18 4.89
N PRO A 67 18.77 12.13 5.84
CA PRO A 67 17.59 12.88 6.24
C PRO A 67 17.00 13.62 5.05
N LEU A 68 15.69 13.56 4.88
CA LEU A 68 14.96 14.38 3.91
C LEU A 68 14.91 15.80 4.46
N ARG A 69 15.49 16.77 3.74
CA ARG A 69 15.75 18.11 4.28
C ARG A 69 15.03 19.25 3.59
N GLU A 70 14.56 19.08 2.36
CA GLU A 70 13.93 20.15 1.60
C GLU A 70 12.41 20.11 1.84
N PRO A 71 11.82 21.07 2.60
CA PRO A 71 10.39 21.09 2.82
C PRO A 71 9.64 21.33 1.51
N GLY A 72 8.49 20.69 1.36
CA GLY A 72 7.67 20.74 0.13
C GLY A 72 8.05 19.70 -0.93
N THR A 73 9.19 19.01 -0.80
CA THR A 73 9.55 17.90 -1.69
C THR A 73 8.48 16.82 -1.64
N LYS A 74 7.97 16.43 -2.81
CA LYS A 74 6.99 15.34 -2.95
C LYS A 74 7.65 14.00 -2.67
N ILE A 75 6.93 13.15 -1.94
CA ILE A 75 7.36 11.81 -1.58
C ILE A 75 6.40 10.81 -2.22
N GLY A 76 6.94 9.74 -2.80
CA GLY A 76 6.15 8.62 -3.32
C GLY A 76 5.54 7.83 -2.17
N ILE A 77 4.26 7.49 -2.30
CA ILE A 77 3.52 6.65 -1.34
C ILE A 77 3.51 5.22 -1.87
N HIS A 78 3.71 4.26 -0.98
CA HIS A 78 3.67 2.84 -1.34
C HIS A 78 2.32 2.45 -1.98
N PRO A 79 2.30 1.72 -3.12
CA PRO A 79 1.04 1.37 -3.79
C PRO A 79 0.07 0.54 -2.94
N LEU A 80 0.57 -0.34 -2.06
CA LEU A 80 -0.29 -1.05 -1.08
C LEU A 80 -1.03 -0.07 -0.16
N LEU A 81 -0.38 0.99 0.34
CA LEU A 81 -1.05 2.02 1.15
C LEU A 81 -2.09 2.80 0.34
N GLN A 82 -1.85 3.04 -0.94
CA GLN A 82 -2.82 3.67 -1.84
C GLN A 82 -4.04 2.78 -2.14
N ALA A 83 -3.85 1.46 -2.13
CA ALA A 83 -4.91 0.49 -2.38
C ALA A 83 -5.68 0.04 -1.13
N THR A 84 -5.19 0.38 0.07
CA THR A 84 -5.77 -0.04 1.35
C THR A 84 -6.80 0.97 1.85
N ASN A 85 -7.99 0.49 2.22
CA ASN A 85 -8.94 1.26 3.01
C ASN A 85 -8.34 1.48 4.40
N CYS A 86 -7.99 2.73 4.68
CA CYS A 86 -7.20 3.09 5.86
C CYS A 86 -8.03 3.45 7.09
N ILE A 87 -9.36 3.23 7.06
CA ILE A 87 -10.19 3.32 8.25
C ILE A 87 -10.63 1.93 8.70
N PHE A 88 -10.02 1.47 9.77
CA PHE A 88 -10.18 0.12 10.28
C PHE A 88 -9.73 0.06 11.74
N THR A 89 -9.99 -1.05 12.40
CA THR A 89 -9.56 -1.30 13.79
C THR A 89 -8.80 -2.61 13.84
N GLY A 90 -7.64 -2.64 14.50
CA GLY A 90 -6.85 -3.86 14.60
C GLY A 90 -6.40 -4.41 13.23
N GLY A 91 -6.69 -5.69 12.96
CA GLY A 91 -6.26 -6.41 11.76
C GLY A 91 -7.09 -6.15 10.49
N ASP A 92 -8.11 -5.31 10.57
CA ASP A 92 -9.11 -5.07 9.52
C ASP A 92 -8.64 -4.15 8.38
N ALA A 93 -7.32 -4.02 8.15
CA ALA A 93 -6.81 -3.21 7.04
C ALA A 93 -7.03 -3.96 5.73
N PHE A 94 -8.00 -3.55 4.91
CA PHE A 94 -8.33 -4.25 3.66
C PHE A 94 -7.83 -3.50 2.42
N ALA A 95 -7.18 -4.21 1.51
CA ALA A 95 -6.72 -3.71 0.21
C ALA A 95 -7.51 -4.35 -0.93
N HIS A 96 -7.84 -3.55 -1.95
CA HIS A 96 -8.52 -4.04 -3.15
C HIS A 96 -7.53 -4.76 -4.07
N SER A 97 -7.81 -6.04 -4.35
CA SER A 97 -7.10 -6.81 -5.37
C SER A 97 -7.75 -6.66 -6.74
N HIS A 98 -6.98 -6.90 -7.80
CA HIS A 98 -7.50 -6.90 -9.17
C HIS A 98 -8.35 -8.15 -9.46
N ASP A 99 -8.05 -9.28 -8.82
CA ASP A 99 -8.51 -10.60 -9.28
C ASP A 99 -9.42 -11.35 -8.29
N ALA A 100 -9.59 -10.91 -7.03
CA ALA A 100 -10.22 -11.75 -5.99
C ALA A 100 -11.03 -11.03 -4.89
N GLY A 101 -11.25 -9.72 -4.98
CA GLY A 101 -12.00 -8.97 -3.96
C GLY A 101 -11.10 -8.32 -2.90
N GLU A 102 -11.66 -8.07 -1.72
CA GLU A 102 -10.96 -7.43 -0.60
C GLU A 102 -10.14 -8.46 0.18
N HIS A 103 -8.84 -8.16 0.37
CA HIS A 103 -7.93 -8.98 1.16
C HIS A 103 -7.31 -8.14 2.27
N SER A 104 -6.93 -8.76 3.39
CA SER A 104 -6.17 -8.04 4.40
C SER A 104 -4.83 -7.58 3.80
N ALA A 105 -4.51 -6.29 3.95
CA ALA A 105 -3.24 -5.70 3.55
C ALA A 105 -2.05 -6.40 4.22
N PHE A 106 -2.28 -7.01 5.39
CA PHE A 106 -1.25 -7.76 6.13
C PHE A 106 -0.89 -9.13 5.52
N GLU A 107 -1.67 -9.63 4.54
CA GLU A 107 -1.40 -10.89 3.82
C GLU A 107 -0.39 -10.71 2.67
N TYR A 108 -0.14 -9.46 2.25
CA TYR A 108 0.81 -9.16 1.20
C TYR A 108 2.21 -9.06 1.77
N ALA A 109 3.20 -9.69 1.09
CA ALA A 109 4.60 -9.55 1.48
C ALA A 109 5.06 -8.07 1.44
N ALA A 110 4.44 -7.28 0.56
CA ALA A 110 4.68 -5.84 0.42
C ALA A 110 4.33 -5.02 1.68
N VAL A 111 3.62 -5.59 2.65
CA VAL A 111 3.36 -4.90 3.92
C VAL A 111 4.66 -4.66 4.71
N ASP A 112 5.71 -5.43 4.45
CA ASP A 112 7.02 -5.29 5.09
C ASP A 112 7.99 -4.38 4.29
N GLU A 113 7.55 -3.86 3.13
CA GLU A 113 8.27 -2.83 2.36
C GLU A 113 8.12 -1.45 3.02
N TYR A 114 8.99 -0.50 2.64
CA TYR A 114 8.94 0.85 3.18
C TYR A 114 7.70 1.61 2.71
N ALA A 115 7.09 2.39 3.60
CA ALA A 115 5.86 3.12 3.32
C ALA A 115 6.04 4.24 2.28
N THR A 116 7.26 4.73 2.11
CA THR A 116 7.55 5.91 1.28
C THR A 116 8.79 5.75 0.42
N ARG A 117 8.83 6.48 -0.69
CA ARG A 117 10.00 6.61 -1.58
C ARG A 117 10.32 8.08 -1.82
N PRO A 118 11.48 8.60 -1.38
CA PRO A 118 12.48 7.94 -0.54
C PRO A 118 11.94 7.52 0.84
N THR A 119 12.58 6.52 1.43
CA THR A 119 12.22 5.99 2.75
C THR A 119 12.45 7.02 3.85
N CYS A 120 11.48 7.15 4.75
CA CYS A 120 11.56 8.05 5.90
C CYS A 120 11.57 7.29 7.24
N LYS A 121 12.15 7.94 8.26
CA LYS A 121 12.20 7.43 9.65
C LYS A 121 11.10 8.00 10.54
N LEU A 122 10.41 9.04 10.06
CA LEU A 122 9.36 9.74 10.77
C LEU A 122 8.27 10.12 9.77
N LEU A 123 7.12 9.49 9.94
CA LEU A 123 5.96 9.63 9.09
C LEU A 123 4.79 10.14 9.93
N MET A 124 4.20 11.25 9.51
CA MET A 124 3.01 11.83 10.11
C MET A 124 1.83 11.59 9.17
N LEU A 125 0.80 10.90 9.64
CA LEU A 125 -0.40 10.62 8.88
C LEU A 125 -1.46 11.63 9.29
N ASN A 126 -1.72 12.59 8.42
CA ASN A 126 -2.78 13.56 8.58
C ASN A 126 -4.07 12.99 8.01
N VAL A 127 -4.82 12.33 8.88
CA VAL A 127 -6.13 11.72 8.61
C VAL A 127 -7.30 12.69 8.87
N ARG A 128 -7.02 14.00 8.89
CA ARG A 128 -8.01 15.08 9.10
C ARG A 128 -8.78 15.01 10.42
N THR A 129 -8.24 14.30 11.40
CA THR A 129 -8.67 14.40 12.80
C THR A 129 -7.90 15.54 13.49
N ALA A 130 -8.27 15.84 14.74
CA ALA A 130 -7.59 16.88 15.51
C ALA A 130 -6.11 16.54 15.81
N LEU A 131 -5.73 15.26 15.68
CA LEU A 131 -4.39 14.76 15.99
C LEU A 131 -3.83 13.98 14.80
N GLN A 132 -2.57 14.21 14.46
CA GLN A 132 -1.87 13.40 13.46
C GLN A 132 -1.42 12.08 14.08
N VAL A 133 -1.46 11.00 13.30
CA VAL A 133 -0.84 9.73 13.70
C VAL A 133 0.65 9.82 13.41
N VAL A 134 1.48 9.68 14.43
CA VAL A 134 2.94 9.79 14.30
C VAL A 134 3.56 8.40 14.36
N VAL A 135 4.29 8.02 13.31
CA VAL A 135 5.01 6.75 13.20
C VAL A 135 6.49 7.03 13.11
N ARG A 136 7.27 6.50 14.05
CA ARG A 136 8.73 6.69 14.11
C ARG A 136 9.43 5.34 14.13
N ASP A 137 10.44 5.21 13.28
CA ASP A 137 11.26 4.01 13.23
C ASP A 137 12.71 4.34 12.83
N LYS A 138 13.69 3.74 13.53
CA LYS A 138 15.11 4.01 13.29
C LYS A 138 15.63 3.41 11.97
N ASP A 139 15.03 2.32 11.52
CA ASP A 139 15.41 1.54 10.33
C ASP A 139 14.57 1.94 9.11
N GLY A 140 13.40 2.55 9.34
CA GLY A 140 12.53 3.12 8.33
C GLY A 140 11.09 2.70 8.58
N VAL A 141 10.15 3.58 8.23
CA VAL A 141 8.72 3.29 8.40
C VAL A 141 8.26 2.34 7.29
N THR A 142 7.78 1.17 7.67
CA THR A 142 7.18 0.18 6.75
C THR A 142 5.68 0.40 6.60
N VAL A 143 5.09 -0.18 5.55
CA VAL A 143 3.64 -0.19 5.34
C VAL A 143 2.92 -0.79 6.56
N ARG A 144 3.42 -1.90 7.10
CA ARG A 144 2.89 -2.56 8.30
C ARG A 144 2.79 -1.60 9.47
N LYS A 145 3.89 -0.90 9.80
CA LYS A 145 3.93 0.05 10.92
C LYS A 145 2.95 1.20 10.72
N ALA A 146 2.83 1.72 9.50
CA ALA A 146 1.86 2.76 9.18
C ALA A 146 0.42 2.28 9.39
N LEU A 147 0.07 1.08 8.90
CA LEU A 147 -1.26 0.49 9.07
C LEU A 147 -1.57 0.18 10.54
N GLU A 148 -0.66 -0.46 11.28
CA GLU A 148 -0.86 -0.75 12.69
C GLU A 148 -1.13 0.52 13.51
N HIS A 149 -0.39 1.61 13.25
CA HIS A 149 -0.61 2.88 13.93
C HIS A 149 -1.95 3.53 13.56
N LEU A 150 -2.41 3.38 12.32
CA LEU A 150 -3.74 3.81 11.90
C LEU A 150 -4.84 3.02 12.61
N GLY A 151 -4.75 1.69 12.61
CA GLY A 151 -5.72 0.83 13.30
C GLY A 151 -5.82 1.16 14.79
N ASN A 152 -4.67 1.42 15.43
CA ASN A 152 -4.62 1.87 16.82
C ASN A 152 -5.22 3.26 17.01
N HIS A 153 -4.97 4.20 16.10
CA HIS A 153 -5.58 5.53 16.17
C HIS A 153 -7.10 5.46 16.10
N TRP A 154 -7.65 4.67 15.17
CA TRP A 154 -9.10 4.55 15.01
C TRP A 154 -9.79 3.85 16.19
N ALA A 155 -9.10 2.90 16.82
CA ALA A 155 -9.56 2.24 18.04
C ALA A 155 -9.37 3.09 19.31
N ALA A 156 -8.55 4.15 19.26
CA ALA A 156 -8.27 4.97 20.42
C ALA A 156 -9.41 5.95 20.74
N LYS A 157 -9.55 6.25 22.03
CA LYS A 157 -10.43 7.30 22.53
C LYS A 157 -9.91 8.69 22.09
N PRO A 158 -10.75 9.54 21.45
CA PRO A 158 -10.39 10.92 21.16
C PRO A 158 -10.16 11.74 22.43
N PRO A 159 -9.40 12.85 22.36
CA PRO A 159 -9.32 13.80 23.45
C PRO A 159 -10.70 14.30 23.90
N ASP A 160 -10.86 14.58 25.20
CA ASP A 160 -12.16 14.96 25.77
C ASP A 160 -12.78 16.19 25.09
N PHE A 161 -11.96 17.18 24.69
CA PHE A 161 -12.48 18.35 23.98
C PHE A 161 -13.14 18.01 22.63
N VAL A 162 -12.69 16.94 21.96
CA VAL A 162 -13.31 16.44 20.72
C VAL A 162 -14.64 15.76 21.05
N LEU A 163 -14.66 14.95 22.11
CA LEU A 163 -15.88 14.26 22.56
C LEU A 163 -16.95 15.25 23.02
N ASP A 164 -16.56 16.28 23.77
CA ASP A 164 -17.47 17.33 24.25
C ASP A 164 -18.06 18.12 23.05
N GLN A 165 -17.27 18.37 22.01
CA GLN A 165 -17.76 19.00 20.77
C GLN A 165 -18.73 18.09 19.99
N MET A 166 -18.61 16.77 20.13
CA MET A 166 -19.43 15.76 19.43
C MET A 166 -20.52 15.15 20.33
N ALA A 167 -20.74 15.68 21.53
CA ALA A 167 -21.62 15.08 22.54
C ALA A 167 -23.04 14.81 22.04
N GLY A 168 -23.60 15.71 21.22
CA GLY A 168 -24.92 15.51 20.60
C GLY A 168 -24.95 14.40 19.55
N ALA A 169 -23.87 14.21 18.80
CA ALA A 169 -23.76 13.15 17.79
C ALA A 169 -23.47 11.77 18.40
N LEU A 170 -22.89 11.74 19.61
CA LEU A 170 -22.53 10.53 20.35
C LEU A 170 -23.57 10.14 21.41
N GLN A 171 -24.76 10.76 21.39
CA GLN A 171 -25.82 10.47 22.36
C GLN A 171 -26.20 8.98 22.31
N GLY A 172 -26.10 8.31 23.47
CA GLY A 172 -26.41 6.89 23.61
C GLY A 172 -25.20 5.94 23.49
N ILE A 173 -24.01 6.45 23.15
CA ILE A 173 -22.76 5.67 23.20
C ILE A 173 -22.05 5.96 24.54
N PRO A 174 -21.80 4.95 25.40
CA PRO A 174 -21.03 5.12 26.62
C PRO A 174 -19.67 5.78 26.38
N ARG A 175 -19.22 6.67 27.28
CA ARG A 175 -18.02 7.51 27.07
C ARG A 175 -16.72 6.69 27.00
N ASP A 176 -16.71 5.50 27.57
CA ASP A 176 -15.63 4.51 27.53
C ASP A 176 -15.62 3.68 26.23
N GLU A 177 -16.73 3.63 25.50
CA GLU A 177 -16.84 2.97 24.19
C GLU A 177 -16.59 3.93 23.00
N GLN A 178 -16.47 5.24 23.28
CA GLN A 178 -16.25 6.27 22.26
C GLN A 178 -14.80 6.25 21.73
N THR A 179 -14.65 5.90 20.46
CA THR A 179 -13.40 5.88 19.69
C THR A 179 -13.44 6.88 18.53
N TRP A 180 -12.28 7.19 17.93
CA TRP A 180 -12.23 8.01 16.72
C TRP A 180 -13.16 7.48 15.61
N ARG A 181 -13.24 6.15 15.45
CA ARG A 181 -14.14 5.51 14.49
C ARG A 181 -15.61 5.83 14.78
N THR A 182 -16.04 5.69 16.04
CA THR A 182 -17.43 6.01 16.42
C THR A 182 -17.73 7.51 16.32
N THR A 183 -16.73 8.37 16.59
CA THR A 183 -16.88 9.83 16.52
C THR A 183 -17.05 10.35 15.10
N LEU A 184 -16.42 9.70 14.11
CA LEU A 184 -16.55 10.10 12.72
C LEU A 184 -17.84 9.56 12.08
N GLY A 185 -18.32 8.38 12.47
CA GLY A 185 -19.56 7.80 11.94
C GLY A 185 -19.56 7.78 10.40
N GLU A 186 -20.61 8.31 9.76
CA GLU A 186 -20.70 8.40 8.29
C GLU A 186 -19.82 9.48 7.64
N ARG A 187 -19.15 10.32 8.43
CA ARG A 187 -18.19 11.33 7.94
C ARG A 187 -16.84 10.73 7.58
N ASP A 188 -16.71 9.42 7.76
CA ASP A 188 -15.53 8.60 7.51
C ASP A 188 -15.32 8.30 6.01
N ARG A 189 -15.32 9.35 5.18
CA ARG A 189 -15.32 9.23 3.70
C ARG A 189 -13.93 9.24 3.08
N TRP A 190 -12.91 9.02 3.89
CA TRP A 190 -11.51 9.07 3.47
C TRP A 190 -10.96 7.66 3.22
N THR A 191 -10.80 7.24 1.96
CA THR A 191 -10.35 5.88 1.64
C THR A 191 -8.93 5.77 1.12
N GLY A 192 -8.16 6.87 1.05
CA GLY A 192 -6.84 6.85 0.41
C GLY A 192 -6.08 8.17 0.44
N TRP A 193 -4.82 8.17 0.04
CA TRP A 193 -3.91 9.29 0.27
C TRP A 193 -3.86 10.26 -0.91
N ASP A 194 -3.90 11.58 -0.63
CA ASP A 194 -3.72 12.63 -1.63
C ASP A 194 -2.26 12.75 -2.04
N ARG A 195 -1.40 13.00 -1.04
CA ARG A 195 0.01 13.33 -1.26
C ARG A 195 0.84 13.07 -0.01
N ALA A 196 2.13 12.86 -0.20
CA ALA A 196 3.13 12.90 0.84
C ALA A 196 4.16 13.98 0.54
N VAL A 197 4.54 14.77 1.54
CA VAL A 197 5.54 15.83 1.38
C VAL A 197 6.47 15.90 2.58
N VAL A 198 7.70 16.33 2.35
CA VAL A 198 8.64 16.68 3.42
C VAL A 198 8.16 17.98 4.10
N THR A 199 8.20 17.99 5.42
CA THR A 199 7.93 19.14 6.28
C THR A 199 9.12 19.35 7.22
N TYR A 200 9.11 20.44 7.99
CA TYR A 200 10.15 20.69 9.00
C TYR A 200 10.26 19.60 10.07
N ALA A 201 9.18 18.84 10.30
CA ALA A 201 9.15 17.78 11.32
C ALA A 201 9.46 16.39 10.76
N GLY A 202 9.45 16.18 9.45
CA GLY A 202 9.55 14.86 8.82
C GLY A 202 8.66 14.75 7.59
N VAL A 203 8.25 13.54 7.20
CA VAL A 203 7.31 13.36 6.08
C VAL A 203 5.88 13.40 6.60
N THR A 204 5.01 14.18 5.96
CA THR A 204 3.56 14.16 6.23
C THR A 204 2.81 13.61 5.03
N MET A 205 1.99 12.58 5.27
CA MET A 205 1.02 12.03 4.34
C MET A 205 -0.36 12.63 4.63
N TYR A 206 -1.01 13.17 3.59
CA TYR A 206 -2.30 13.83 3.70
C TYR A 206 -3.41 12.97 3.12
N ALA A 207 -4.48 12.84 3.90
CA ALA A 207 -5.72 12.20 3.47
C ALA A 207 -6.39 12.93 2.30
N LEU A 208 -6.89 12.17 1.32
CA LEU A 208 -7.67 12.66 0.17
C LEU A 208 -8.88 13.47 0.63
N GLN A 209 -9.06 14.65 0.02
CA GLN A 209 -10.24 15.47 0.24
C GLN A 209 -11.37 15.03 -0.69
N THR A 210 -12.31 14.26 -0.20
CA THR A 210 -13.60 14.10 -0.86
C THR A 210 -14.44 15.35 -0.57
N LEU A 211 -14.35 16.36 -1.44
CA LEU A 211 -15.28 17.50 -1.41
C LEU A 211 -16.69 16.96 -1.60
N THR A 212 -17.57 17.29 -0.66
CA THR A 212 -18.99 16.98 -0.69
C THR A 212 -19.64 17.49 -1.98
N SER A 213 -19.92 16.58 -2.90
CA SER A 213 -21.04 16.72 -3.83
C SER A 213 -22.01 15.59 -3.53
N SER A 214 -23.24 15.97 -3.21
CA SER A 214 -24.40 15.12 -2.94
C SER A 214 -24.87 14.38 -4.18
N ALA A 215 -23.99 13.58 -4.80
CA ALA A 215 -24.35 12.68 -5.88
C ALA A 215 -24.20 11.23 -5.37
N PRO A 216 -25.28 10.44 -5.30
CA PRO A 216 -25.16 9.01 -5.09
C PRO A 216 -24.50 8.41 -6.34
N GLY A 217 -23.39 7.68 -6.17
CA GLY A 217 -22.90 6.79 -7.23
C GLY A 217 -21.52 7.05 -7.83
N ARG A 218 -20.58 7.70 -7.14
CA ARG A 218 -19.15 7.56 -7.50
C ARG A 218 -18.32 7.20 -6.27
N GLY A 219 -18.38 5.92 -5.91
CA GLY A 219 -17.30 5.30 -5.15
C GLY A 219 -16.03 5.41 -6.00
N GLY A 220 -15.12 6.29 -5.59
CA GLY A 220 -13.78 6.34 -6.17
C GLY A 220 -13.13 4.99 -5.89
N ARG A 221 -13.06 4.12 -6.90
CA ARG A 221 -12.38 2.83 -6.76
C ARG A 221 -10.90 3.13 -6.49
N SER A 222 -10.42 2.74 -5.31
CA SER A 222 -8.98 2.70 -5.04
C SER A 222 -8.30 1.86 -6.12
N PRO A 223 -7.10 2.24 -6.58
CA PRO A 223 -6.38 1.47 -7.58
C PRO A 223 -6.13 0.04 -7.05
N ALA A 224 -6.38 -0.95 -7.89
CA ALA A 224 -6.17 -2.35 -7.52
C ALA A 224 -4.68 -2.65 -7.33
N PHE A 225 -4.34 -3.38 -6.26
CA PHE A 225 -2.97 -3.79 -5.96
C PHE A 225 -2.67 -5.20 -6.52
N THR A 226 -1.47 -5.38 -7.09
CA THR A 226 -1.07 -6.61 -7.80
C THR A 226 0.14 -7.33 -7.19
N GLY A 227 0.47 -7.04 -5.91
CA GLY A 227 1.63 -7.64 -5.23
C GLY A 227 1.47 -9.13 -4.90
N ASP A 228 2.59 -9.79 -4.60
CA ASP A 228 2.64 -11.21 -4.24
C ASP A 228 1.90 -11.49 -2.92
N TYR A 229 0.91 -12.38 -2.98
CA TYR A 229 0.17 -12.89 -1.83
C TYR A 229 0.92 -14.07 -1.21
N LYS A 230 1.15 -14.03 0.10
CA LYS A 230 1.42 -15.25 0.87
C LYS A 230 0.20 -15.54 1.71
N ARG A 231 -0.49 -16.65 1.45
CA ARG A 231 -1.41 -17.24 2.44
C ARG A 231 -0.59 -17.58 3.67
N VAL A 232 -0.59 -16.72 4.68
CA VAL A 232 -0.09 -17.08 6.00
C VAL A 232 -1.12 -18.06 6.55
N GLY A 233 -0.68 -19.31 6.75
CA GLY A 233 -1.55 -20.40 7.21
C GLY A 233 -2.32 -19.98 8.46
N GLY A 234 -3.65 -20.07 8.39
CA GLY A 234 -4.53 -19.77 9.49
C GLY A 234 -4.13 -20.56 10.73
N VAL A 235 -4.04 -19.85 11.86
CA VAL A 235 -3.99 -20.49 13.17
C VAL A 235 -5.33 -21.21 13.35
N GLY A 236 -5.31 -22.53 13.14
CA GLY A 236 -6.40 -23.40 13.50
C GLY A 236 -6.60 -23.32 15.01
N GLY A 237 -7.68 -22.66 15.43
CA GLY A 237 -8.22 -22.80 16.78
C GLY A 237 -8.68 -24.24 16.96
N GLY A 238 -7.78 -25.08 17.48
CA GLY A 238 -8.13 -26.40 17.98
C GLY A 238 -8.98 -26.24 19.23
N GLY A 239 -10.21 -26.72 19.16
CA GLY A 239 -11.05 -26.92 20.33
C GLY A 239 -10.42 -27.91 21.30
N GLY A 240 -10.56 -27.58 22.58
CA GLY A 240 -10.41 -28.44 23.74
C GLY A 240 -11.46 -28.03 24.75
#